data_AF-A0A7Y9IAV7-F1
#
_entry.id   AF-A0A7Y9IAV7-F1
#
_cell.length_a   1.000
_cell.length_b   1.000
_cell.length_c   1.000
_cell.angle_alpha   90.00
_cell.angle_beta   90.00
_cell.angle_gamma   90.00
#
_symmetry.space_group_name_H-M   'P 1'
#
loop_
_entity.id
_entity.type
_entity.pdbx_description
1 polymer ?
#
loop_
_entity_poly.entity_id
_entity_poly.type
_entity_poly.pdbx_seq_one_letter_code
_entity_poly.pdbx_strand_id
1 'polypeptide(L)'
;MLDEEYRPDQIAEYGRAVQDAAVERMRPHLLLTRIGVAVAAAAVVLDAAALITFPVFAGSGTGPAAAVVALVAGILLLVVAGWQLVCWQLAFAEWRGGPDRNLNRLALISYVAHWVSYLLAVVALLAAMAASRESGWSSTSAVLTTLGLVCAIGGQVLAGVQYLRTAGPPGTIPAHMRRLIERERKRAERGR
;
A
#
# COMPACT_ATOMS: atom_id res chain seq x y z
N MET A 1 -15.60 44.33 -16.75
CA MET A 1 -14.50 43.60 -16.10
C MET A 1 -14.00 42.62 -17.13
N LEU A 2 -12.87 42.94 -17.76
CA LEU A 2 -12.24 42.06 -18.73
C LEU A 2 -11.70 40.86 -17.94
N ASP A 3 -12.19 39.66 -18.25
CA ASP A 3 -11.49 38.44 -17.91
C ASP A 3 -10.14 38.53 -18.62
N GLU A 4 -9.07 38.86 -17.89
CA GLU A 4 -7.70 38.72 -18.38
C GLU A 4 -7.51 37.25 -18.73
N GLU A 5 -7.70 36.96 -20.01
CA GLU A 5 -7.58 35.66 -20.61
C GLU A 5 -6.15 35.16 -20.38
N TYR A 6 -5.99 34.24 -19.43
CA TYR A 6 -4.71 33.64 -19.09
C TYR A 6 -4.05 33.13 -20.38
N ARG A 7 -2.81 33.54 -20.62
CA ARG A 7 -2.10 33.10 -21.81
C ARG A 7 -1.73 31.61 -21.68
N PRO A 8 -1.71 30.85 -22.79
CA PRO A 8 -1.47 29.39 -22.76
C PRO A 8 -0.15 28.97 -22.09
N ASP A 9 0.87 29.81 -22.18
CA ASP A 9 2.17 29.69 -21.53
C ASP A 9 2.07 29.82 -20.00
N GLN A 10 1.27 30.77 -19.50
CA GLN A 10 1.01 30.95 -18.06
C GLN A 10 0.25 29.76 -17.48
N ILE A 11 -0.70 29.19 -18.24
CA ILE A 11 -1.43 27.98 -17.85
C ILE A 11 -0.49 26.77 -17.80
N ALA A 12 0.41 26.63 -18.78
CA ALA A 12 1.38 25.53 -18.84
C ALA A 12 2.45 25.63 -17.73
N GLU A 13 2.90 26.84 -17.41
CA GLU A 13 3.85 27.09 -16.31
C GLU A 13 3.19 26.85 -14.95
N TYR A 14 1.98 27.35 -14.74
CA TYR A 14 1.19 27.07 -13.55
C TYR A 14 0.92 25.56 -13.39
N GLY A 15 0.55 24.88 -14.46
CA GLY A 15 0.33 23.42 -14.48
C GLY A 15 1.57 22.65 -14.05
N ARG A 16 2.76 23.03 -14.55
CA ARG A 16 4.05 22.42 -14.15
C ARG A 16 4.38 22.67 -12.68
N ALA A 17 4.25 23.90 -12.20
CA ALA A 17 4.51 24.23 -10.79
C ALA A 17 3.58 23.48 -9.83
N VAL A 18 2.30 23.32 -10.19
CA VAL A 18 1.32 22.55 -9.40
C VAL A 18 1.64 21.06 -9.41
N GLN A 19 2.09 20.53 -10.55
CA GLN A 19 2.49 19.13 -10.71
C GLN A 19 3.74 18.80 -9.89
N ASP A 20 4.77 19.63 -9.92
CA ASP A 20 6.00 19.45 -9.13
C ASP A 20 5.72 19.49 -7.61
N ALA A 21 4.90 20.45 -7.17
CA ALA A 21 4.47 20.53 -5.78
C ALA A 21 3.60 19.33 -5.36
N ALA A 22 2.83 18.73 -6.28
CA ALA A 22 2.08 17.51 -6.01
C ALA A 22 3.01 16.29 -5.88
N VAL A 23 4.00 16.15 -6.76
CA VAL A 23 5.00 15.07 -6.73
C VAL A 23 5.78 15.08 -5.42
N GLU A 24 6.25 16.25 -4.97
CA GLU A 24 7.05 16.35 -3.76
C GLU A 24 6.23 15.97 -2.50
N ARG A 25 4.96 16.39 -2.46
CA ARG A 25 4.02 16.00 -1.38
C ARG A 25 3.73 14.50 -1.34
N MET A 26 3.86 13.80 -2.46
CA MET A 26 3.65 12.36 -2.55
C MET A 26 4.88 11.52 -2.20
N ARG A 27 6.07 12.13 -2.12
CA ARG A 27 7.34 11.44 -1.92
C ARG A 27 7.38 10.61 -0.63
N PRO A 28 6.84 11.09 0.52
CA PRO A 28 6.80 10.29 1.74
C PRO A 28 5.98 9.01 1.59
N HIS A 29 4.89 9.01 0.83
CA HIS A 29 4.07 7.80 0.63
C HIS A 29 4.84 6.70 -0.09
N LEU A 30 5.62 7.06 -1.12
CA LEU A 30 6.50 6.10 -1.80
C LEU A 30 7.57 5.54 -0.86
N LEU A 31 8.18 6.41 -0.02
CA LEU A 31 9.18 5.98 0.96
C LEU A 31 8.59 5.04 2.01
N LEU A 32 7.46 5.40 2.61
CA LEU A 32 6.75 4.57 3.58
C LEU A 32 6.37 3.22 2.96
N THR A 33 5.90 3.22 1.72
CA THR A 33 5.55 1.98 1.01
C THR A 33 6.79 1.08 0.82
N ARG A 34 7.96 1.63 0.48
CA ARG A 34 9.21 0.85 0.39
C ARG A 34 9.60 0.22 1.73
N ILE A 35 9.53 1.01 2.80
CA ILE A 35 9.79 0.52 4.16
C ILE A 35 8.79 -0.59 4.49
N GLY A 36 7.51 -0.38 4.21
CA GLY A 36 6.46 -1.37 4.46
C GLY A 36 6.67 -2.68 3.69
N VAL A 37 7.15 -2.64 2.45
CA VAL A 37 7.53 -3.85 1.70
C VAL A 37 8.68 -4.59 2.39
N ALA A 38 9.73 -3.87 2.82
CA ALA A 38 10.85 -4.48 3.52
C ALA A 38 10.42 -5.12 4.86
N VAL A 39 9.54 -4.44 5.60
CA VAL A 39 8.97 -4.96 6.85
C VAL A 39 8.08 -6.18 6.60
N ALA A 40 7.26 -6.17 5.54
CA ALA A 40 6.47 -7.34 5.14
C ALA A 40 7.34 -8.54 4.71
N ALA A 41 8.48 -8.28 4.04
CA ALA A 41 9.44 -9.33 3.70
C ALA A 41 10.09 -9.93 4.95
N ALA A 42 10.41 -9.11 5.95
CA ALA A 42 10.90 -9.58 7.23
C ALA A 42 9.87 -10.48 7.95
N ALA A 43 8.58 -10.15 7.86
CA ALA A 43 7.52 -11.01 8.39
C ALA A 43 7.55 -12.42 7.79
N VAL A 44 7.64 -12.52 6.46
CA VAL A 44 7.72 -13.82 5.74
C VAL A 44 8.92 -14.64 6.19
N VAL A 45 10.09 -14.00 6.36
CA VAL A 45 11.30 -14.69 6.83
C VAL A 45 11.13 -15.20 8.26
N LEU A 46 10.53 -14.40 9.15
CA LEU A 46 10.25 -14.78 10.53
C LEU A 46 9.24 -15.94 10.61
N ASP A 47 8.16 -15.89 9.83
CA ASP A 47 7.15 -16.96 9.79
C ASP A 47 7.73 -18.26 9.22
N ALA A 48 8.60 -18.18 8.21
CA ALA A 48 9.31 -19.35 7.68
C ALA A 48 10.26 -19.95 8.75
N ALA A 49 10.98 -19.11 9.49
CA ALA A 49 11.84 -19.55 10.59
C ALA A 49 11.03 -20.15 11.76
N ALA A 50 9.86 -19.59 12.05
CA ALA A 50 8.93 -20.14 13.04
C ALA A 50 8.49 -21.57 12.65
N LEU A 51 8.13 -21.78 11.38
CA LEU A 51 7.81 -23.10 10.83
C LEU A 51 8.94 -24.12 10.98
N ILE A 52 10.19 -23.72 10.72
CA ILE A 52 11.36 -24.60 10.86
C ILE A 52 11.60 -24.98 12.33
N THR A 53 11.32 -24.06 13.25
CA THR A 53 11.50 -24.27 14.70
C THR A 53 10.24 -24.80 15.40
N PHE A 54 9.21 -25.16 14.63
CA PHE A 54 7.95 -25.66 15.18
C PHE A 54 8.17 -27.03 15.84
N PRO A 55 7.75 -27.23 17.10
CA PRO A 55 8.03 -28.46 17.83
C PRO A 55 7.30 -29.66 17.20
N VAL A 56 8.07 -30.67 16.76
CA VAL A 56 7.58 -31.92 16.13
C VAL A 56 6.72 -32.76 17.10
N PHE A 57 6.88 -32.57 18.41
CA PHE A 57 6.11 -33.27 19.44
C PHE A 57 4.73 -32.64 19.73
N ALA A 58 4.42 -31.48 19.15
CA ALA A 58 3.03 -31.06 19.03
C ALA A 58 2.35 -32.12 18.15
N GLY A 59 1.50 -32.97 18.72
CA GLY A 59 0.96 -34.17 18.06
C GLY A 59 0.25 -33.89 16.74
N SER A 60 -0.49 -34.88 16.21
CA SER A 60 -1.23 -34.82 14.94
C SER A 60 -2.37 -33.79 14.86
N GLY A 61 -2.31 -32.71 15.65
CA GLY A 61 -3.24 -31.60 15.63
C GLY A 61 -2.93 -30.57 14.55
N THR A 62 -3.79 -29.56 14.47
CA THR A 62 -3.80 -28.50 13.45
C THR A 62 -2.67 -27.47 13.57
N GLY A 63 -1.77 -27.61 14.55
CA GLY A 63 -0.57 -26.80 14.81
C GLY A 63 0.16 -26.27 13.58
N PRO A 64 0.74 -27.19 12.79
CA PRO A 64 1.49 -26.82 11.60
C PRO A 64 0.62 -26.10 10.57
N ALA A 65 -0.66 -26.44 10.47
CA ALA A 65 -1.57 -25.80 9.51
C ALA A 65 -1.80 -24.32 9.86
N ALA A 66 -1.93 -23.95 11.14
CA ALA A 66 -2.04 -22.56 11.55
C ALA A 66 -0.77 -21.75 11.22
N ALA A 67 0.42 -22.31 11.47
CA ALA A 67 1.68 -21.66 11.10
C ALA A 67 1.84 -21.48 9.58
N VAL A 68 1.42 -22.49 8.79
CA VAL A 68 1.36 -22.38 7.32
C VAL A 68 0.39 -21.29 6.88
N VAL A 69 -0.80 -21.18 7.48
CA VAL A 69 -1.76 -20.12 7.16
C VAL A 69 -1.18 -18.74 7.48
N ALA A 70 -0.47 -18.58 8.60
CA ALA A 70 0.21 -17.32 8.95
C ALA A 70 1.25 -16.94 7.87
N LEU A 71 2.11 -17.89 7.48
CA LEU A 71 3.10 -17.69 6.43
C LEU A 71 2.45 -17.32 5.09
N VAL A 72 1.40 -18.03 4.67
CA VAL A 72 0.68 -17.74 3.43
C VAL A 72 0.06 -16.34 3.47
N ALA A 73 -0.55 -15.95 4.59
CA ALA A 73 -1.07 -14.60 4.78
C ALA A 73 0.03 -13.54 4.70
N GLY A 74 1.21 -13.80 5.30
CA GLY A 74 2.40 -12.95 5.20
C GLY A 74 2.90 -12.78 3.75
N ILE A 75 2.97 -13.88 2.98
CA ILE A 75 3.35 -13.84 1.55
C ILE A 75 2.35 -13.02 0.75
N LEU A 76 1.04 -13.24 0.96
CA LEU A 76 0.01 -12.47 0.27
C LEU A 76 0.06 -10.99 0.65
N LEU A 77 0.34 -10.65 1.91
CA LEU A 77 0.56 -9.26 2.34
C LEU A 77 1.79 -8.65 1.66
N LEU A 78 2.89 -9.39 1.52
CA LEU A 78 4.07 -8.94 0.78
C LEU A 78 3.74 -8.68 -0.69
N VAL A 79 2.97 -9.55 -1.34
CA VAL A 79 2.50 -9.35 -2.72
C VAL A 79 1.66 -8.08 -2.82
N VAL A 80 0.72 -7.88 -1.89
CA VAL A 80 -0.11 -6.66 -1.82
C VAL A 80 0.76 -5.42 -1.63
N ALA A 81 1.70 -5.44 -0.68
CA ALA A 81 2.61 -4.33 -0.42
C ALA A 81 3.50 -4.02 -1.65
N GLY A 82 4.01 -5.06 -2.31
CA GLY A 82 4.77 -4.93 -3.56
C GLY A 82 3.93 -4.32 -4.68
N TRP A 83 2.66 -4.73 -4.79
CA TRP A 83 1.73 -4.15 -5.76
C TRP A 83 1.44 -2.67 -5.48
N GLN A 84 1.27 -2.29 -4.21
CA GLN A 84 1.13 -0.88 -3.82
C GLN A 84 2.39 -0.09 -4.22
N LEU A 85 3.58 -0.65 -3.97
CA LEU A 85 4.83 -0.02 -4.37
C LEU A 85 4.92 0.19 -5.89
N VAL A 86 4.55 -0.82 -6.68
CA VAL A 86 4.52 -0.71 -8.15
C VAL A 86 3.54 0.37 -8.60
N CYS A 87 2.32 0.41 -8.03
CA CYS A 87 1.33 1.44 -8.34
C CYS A 87 1.88 2.85 -8.07
N TRP A 88 2.53 3.05 -6.92
CA TRP A 88 3.17 4.33 -6.59
C TRP A 88 4.33 4.67 -7.52
N GLN A 89 5.19 3.72 -7.87
CA GLN A 89 6.30 3.95 -8.79
C GLN A 89 5.81 4.34 -10.20
N LEU A 90 4.78 3.66 -10.70
CA LEU A 90 4.18 3.96 -12.00
C LEU A 90 3.54 5.35 -12.02
N ALA A 91 2.80 5.70 -10.95
CA ALA A 91 2.22 7.03 -10.80
C ALA A 91 3.28 8.12 -10.72
N PHE A 92 4.34 7.91 -9.93
CA PHE A 92 5.48 8.83 -9.85
C PHE A 92 6.19 9.02 -11.18
N ALA A 93 6.36 7.94 -11.96
CA ALA A 93 7.00 8.02 -13.26
C ALA A 93 6.15 8.85 -14.25
N GLU A 94 4.83 8.67 -14.23
CA GLU A 94 3.92 9.47 -15.06
C GLU A 94 3.92 10.95 -14.64
N TRP A 95 3.84 11.23 -13.34
CA TRP A 95 3.89 12.61 -12.84
C TRP A 95 5.22 13.34 -13.12
N ARG A 96 6.30 12.62 -13.44
CA ARG A 96 7.58 13.21 -13.87
C ARG A 96 7.68 13.39 -15.38
N GLY A 97 6.56 13.33 -16.11
CA GLY A 97 6.53 13.44 -17.57
C GLY A 97 6.77 12.11 -18.28
N GLY A 98 6.53 10.98 -17.59
CA GLY A 98 6.51 9.67 -18.21
C GLY A 98 5.32 9.47 -19.16
N PRO A 99 5.23 8.30 -19.82
CA PRO A 99 4.11 7.99 -20.71
C PRO A 99 2.78 8.07 -19.94
N ASP A 100 1.74 8.57 -20.62
CA ASP A 100 0.37 8.65 -20.10
C ASP A 100 -0.13 7.23 -19.77
N ARG A 101 -0.55 7.00 -18.52
CA ARG A 101 -1.12 5.73 -18.09
C ARG A 101 -2.49 5.98 -17.49
N ASN A 102 -3.32 4.95 -17.50
CA ASN A 102 -4.64 5.02 -16.88
C ASN A 102 -4.52 4.97 -15.34
N LEU A 103 -4.17 6.10 -14.72
CA LEU A 103 -4.05 6.27 -13.27
C LEU A 103 -5.32 5.89 -12.50
N ASN A 104 -6.50 6.07 -13.12
CA ASN A 104 -7.77 5.69 -12.50
C ASN A 104 -7.89 4.17 -12.35
N ARG A 105 -7.42 3.41 -13.34
CA ARG A 105 -7.37 1.95 -13.25
C ARG A 105 -6.37 1.49 -12.19
N LEU A 106 -5.19 2.11 -12.12
CA LEU A 106 -4.20 1.82 -11.08
C LEU A 106 -4.74 2.14 -9.68
N ALA A 107 -5.45 3.26 -9.53
CA ALA A 107 -6.08 3.66 -8.27
C ALA A 107 -7.16 2.67 -7.82
N LEU A 108 -8.00 2.17 -8.75
CA LEU A 108 -9.00 1.15 -8.43
C LEU A 108 -8.34 -0.15 -7.93
N ILE A 109 -7.31 -0.65 -8.63
CA ILE A 109 -6.62 -1.88 -8.23
C ILE A 109 -5.95 -1.69 -6.87
N SER A 110 -5.28 -0.56 -6.68
CA SER A 110 -4.64 -0.19 -5.42
C SER A 110 -5.65 -0.08 -4.26
N TYR A 111 -6.86 0.41 -4.54
CA TYR A 111 -7.95 0.47 -3.57
C TYR A 111 -8.49 -0.93 -3.20
N VAL A 112 -8.62 -1.84 -4.16
CA VAL A 112 -9.00 -3.24 -3.86
C VAL A 112 -7.91 -3.92 -3.04
N ALA A 113 -6.63 -3.75 -3.43
CA ALA A 113 -5.49 -4.30 -2.71
C ALA A 113 -5.43 -3.78 -1.26
N HIS A 114 -5.82 -2.53 -1.03
CA HIS A 114 -5.95 -1.96 0.30
C HIS A 114 -6.96 -2.70 1.18
N TRP A 115 -8.17 -2.96 0.67
CA TRP A 115 -9.17 -3.75 1.40
C TRP A 115 -8.71 -5.18 1.68
N VAL A 116 -8.12 -5.84 0.68
CA VAL A 116 -7.57 -7.18 0.82
C VAL A 116 -6.49 -7.22 1.90
N SER A 117 -5.67 -6.17 2.04
CA SER A 117 -4.63 -6.09 3.07
C SER A 117 -5.19 -6.18 4.50
N TYR A 118 -6.36 -5.59 4.77
CA TYR A 118 -6.99 -5.69 6.09
C TYR A 118 -7.45 -7.11 6.39
N LEU A 119 -8.09 -7.76 5.41
CA LEU A 119 -8.52 -9.15 5.55
C LEU A 119 -7.32 -10.05 5.83
N LEU A 120 -6.23 -9.89 5.08
CA LEU A 120 -5.01 -10.68 5.28
C LEU A 120 -4.36 -10.42 6.64
N ALA A 121 -4.36 -9.18 7.13
CA ALA A 121 -3.83 -8.87 8.47
C ALA A 121 -4.65 -9.54 9.58
N VAL A 122 -5.97 -9.59 9.46
CA VAL A 122 -6.85 -10.31 10.40
C VAL A 122 -6.58 -11.82 10.35
N VAL A 123 -6.45 -12.39 9.14
CA VAL A 123 -6.12 -13.81 8.97
C VAL A 123 -4.76 -14.12 9.59
N ALA A 124 -3.74 -13.30 9.33
CA ALA A 124 -2.40 -13.45 9.91
C ALA A 124 -2.45 -13.40 11.45
N LEU A 125 -3.20 -12.46 12.03
CA LEU A 125 -3.39 -12.36 13.49
C LEU A 125 -3.98 -13.64 14.09
N LEU A 126 -5.09 -14.11 13.53
CA LEU A 126 -5.77 -15.30 14.06
C LEU A 126 -4.90 -16.56 13.91
N ALA A 127 -4.24 -16.70 12.76
CA ALA A 127 -3.34 -17.81 12.49
C ALA A 127 -2.10 -17.79 13.40
N ALA A 128 -1.49 -16.61 13.62
CA ALA A 128 -0.36 -16.44 14.53
C ALA A 128 -0.70 -16.77 15.98
N MET A 129 -1.90 -16.39 16.44
CA MET A 129 -2.40 -16.73 17.78
C MET A 129 -2.62 -18.24 17.92
N ALA A 130 -3.22 -18.89 16.93
CA ALA A 130 -3.43 -20.33 16.92
C ALA A 130 -2.09 -21.09 16.91
N ALA A 131 -1.17 -20.70 16.03
CA ALA A 131 0.17 -21.28 15.93
C ALA A 131 0.95 -21.13 17.25
N SER A 132 0.93 -19.94 17.87
CA SER A 132 1.61 -19.69 19.15
C SER A 132 1.03 -20.51 20.30
N ARG A 133 -0.30 -20.70 20.31
CA ARG A 133 -0.96 -21.57 21.29
C ARG A 133 -0.54 -23.03 21.13
N GLU A 134 -0.47 -23.51 19.90
CA GLU A 134 -0.16 -24.91 19.58
C GLU A 134 1.34 -25.23 19.74
N SER A 135 2.24 -24.29 19.43
CA SER A 135 3.67 -24.45 19.69
C SER A 135 4.07 -24.20 21.16
N GLY A 136 3.16 -23.61 21.94
CA GLY A 136 3.40 -23.14 23.31
C GLY A 136 3.97 -21.73 23.33
N TRP A 137 3.40 -20.86 24.16
CA TRP A 137 3.69 -19.41 24.19
C TRP A 137 5.14 -19.04 24.48
N SER A 138 5.89 -19.91 25.15
CA SER A 138 7.31 -19.71 25.47
C SER A 138 8.26 -20.34 24.44
N SER A 139 7.73 -20.97 23.38
CA SER A 139 8.55 -21.59 22.33
C SER A 139 9.20 -20.54 21.42
N THR A 140 10.34 -20.89 20.84
CA THR A 140 11.00 -20.08 19.80
C THR A 140 10.04 -19.79 18.64
N SER A 141 9.28 -20.80 18.20
CA SER A 141 8.27 -20.65 17.14
C SER A 141 7.22 -19.59 17.49
N ALA A 142 6.69 -19.58 18.72
CA ALA A 142 5.71 -18.57 19.15
C ALA A 142 6.30 -17.15 19.16
N VAL A 143 7.54 -17.00 19.62
CA VAL A 143 8.24 -15.69 19.60
C VAL A 143 8.43 -15.21 18.16
N LEU A 144 8.94 -16.07 17.28
CA LEU A 144 9.16 -15.73 15.87
C LEU A 144 7.85 -15.41 15.15
N THR A 145 6.79 -16.18 15.38
CA THR A 145 5.45 -15.93 14.82
C THR A 145 4.87 -14.60 15.32
N THR A 146 5.10 -14.26 16.59
CA THR A 146 4.64 -12.98 17.16
C THR A 146 5.39 -11.80 16.54
N LEU A 147 6.72 -11.91 16.38
CA LEU A 147 7.51 -10.90 15.68
C LEU A 147 7.12 -10.81 14.21
N GLY A 148 6.88 -11.94 13.55
CA GLY A 148 6.36 -12.04 12.19
C GLY A 148 5.04 -11.29 12.03
N LEU A 149 4.10 -11.51 12.95
CA LEU A 149 2.82 -10.79 13.01
C LEU A 149 3.01 -9.29 13.20
N VAL A 150 3.88 -8.84 14.11
CA VAL A 150 4.17 -7.41 14.31
C VAL A 150 4.72 -6.80 13.02
N CYS A 151 5.63 -7.49 12.34
CA CYS A 151 6.13 -7.08 11.03
C CYS A 151 5.03 -7.09 9.96
N ALA A 152 4.14 -8.10 9.93
CA ALA A 152 3.05 -8.16 8.96
C ALA A 152 2.09 -6.97 9.14
N ILE A 153 1.73 -6.63 10.38
CA ILE A 153 0.93 -5.43 10.70
C ILE A 153 1.69 -4.17 10.31
N GLY A 154 2.97 -4.06 10.65
CA GLY A 154 3.81 -2.92 10.27
C GLY A 154 3.88 -2.73 8.76
N GLY A 155 4.09 -3.80 8.00
CA GLY A 155 4.08 -3.79 6.53
C GLY A 155 2.71 -3.40 5.96
N GLN A 156 1.62 -3.87 6.57
CA GLN A 156 0.26 -3.48 6.18
C GLN A 156 0.00 -1.99 6.43
N VAL A 157 0.37 -1.45 7.59
CA VAL A 157 0.18 -0.04 7.95
C VAL A 157 1.11 0.90 7.16
N LEU A 158 2.30 0.44 6.78
CA LEU A 158 3.27 1.27 6.05
C LEU A 158 3.11 1.19 4.53
N ALA A 159 2.64 0.06 3.99
CA ALA A 159 2.47 -0.15 2.54
C ALA A 159 1.04 -0.53 2.15
N GLY A 160 0.44 -1.53 2.80
CA GLY A 160 -0.90 -2.03 2.47
C GLY A 160 -1.99 -0.95 2.50
N VAL A 161 -1.92 0.00 3.45
CA VAL A 161 -2.86 1.13 3.55
C VAL A 161 -2.56 2.30 2.63
N GLN A 162 -1.39 2.32 2.00
CA GLN A 162 -0.97 3.39 1.10
C GLN A 162 -1.60 3.19 -0.28
N TYR A 163 -2.93 3.25 -0.38
CA TYR A 163 -3.56 3.20 -1.69
C TYR A 163 -3.27 4.47 -2.49
N LEU A 164 -3.14 4.31 -3.81
CA LEU A 164 -2.84 5.37 -4.75
C LEU A 164 -4.01 6.34 -4.82
N ARG A 165 -3.68 7.63 -4.69
CA ARG A 165 -4.63 8.74 -4.81
C ARG A 165 -4.20 9.64 -5.95
N THR A 166 -5.03 9.73 -6.99
CA THR A 166 -4.74 10.55 -8.18
C THR A 166 -4.83 12.05 -7.92
N ALA A 167 -5.61 12.46 -6.90
CA ALA A 167 -5.80 13.86 -6.51
C ALA A 167 -4.86 14.33 -5.37
N GLY A 168 -3.89 13.49 -4.97
CA GLY A 168 -3.07 13.74 -3.77
C GLY A 168 -3.74 13.32 -2.45
N PRO A 169 -3.16 13.67 -1.29
CA PRO A 169 -3.67 13.29 0.02
C PRO A 169 -4.93 14.11 0.39
N PRO A 170 -5.90 13.54 1.12
CA PRO A 170 -7.07 14.26 1.62
C PRO A 170 -6.64 15.48 2.44
N GLY A 171 -7.19 16.64 2.13
CA GLY A 171 -6.98 17.88 2.89
C GLY A 171 -5.98 18.89 2.29
N THR A 172 -5.22 18.54 1.24
CA THR A 172 -4.20 19.46 0.68
C THR A 172 -4.65 20.23 -0.57
N ILE A 173 -5.71 19.78 -1.25
CA ILE A 173 -6.41 20.57 -2.26
C ILE A 173 -7.75 20.99 -1.67
N PRO A 174 -7.93 22.30 -1.37
CA PRO A 174 -9.19 22.84 -0.92
C PRO A 174 -10.34 22.36 -1.82
N ALA A 175 -11.46 21.97 -1.22
CA ALA A 175 -12.57 21.37 -1.96
C ALA A 175 -13.09 22.25 -3.12
N HIS A 176 -12.86 23.58 -3.06
CA HIS A 176 -13.20 24.49 -4.14
C HIS A 176 -12.25 24.37 -5.36
N MET A 177 -10.94 24.26 -5.14
CA MET A 177 -9.94 24.07 -6.20
C MET A 177 -10.15 22.76 -6.96
N ARG A 178 -10.51 21.70 -6.23
CA ARG A 178 -10.81 20.39 -6.83
C ARG A 178 -12.00 20.46 -7.79
N ARG A 179 -13.06 21.19 -7.40
CA ARG A 179 -14.24 21.43 -8.24
C ARG A 179 -13.91 22.32 -9.45
N LEU A 180 -12.98 23.25 -9.30
CA LEU A 180 -12.55 24.12 -10.40
C LEU A 180 -11.84 23.30 -11.50
N ILE A 181 -10.88 22.46 -11.10
CA ILE A 181 -10.15 21.56 -12.02
C ILE A 181 -11.09 20.58 -12.73
N GLU A 182 -12.06 20.00 -12.01
CA GLU A 182 -13.07 19.12 -12.59
C GLU A 182 -13.97 19.83 -13.61
N ARG A 183 -14.32 21.10 -13.37
CA ARG A 183 -15.13 21.91 -14.30
C ARG A 183 -14.36 22.25 -15.57
N GLU A 184 -13.09 22.64 -15.43
CA GLU A 184 -12.20 22.92 -16.55
C GLU A 184 -12.00 21.68 -17.42
N ARG A 185 -11.72 20.52 -16.82
CA ARG A 185 -11.59 19.25 -17.54
C ARG A 185 -12.87 18.88 -18.32
N LYS A 186 -14.04 19.02 -17.70
CA LYS A 186 -15.33 18.76 -18.38
C LYS A 186 -15.62 19.74 -19.52
N ARG A 187 -15.14 20.99 -19.44
CA ARG A 187 -15.24 21.95 -20.54
C ARG A 187 -14.33 21.56 -21.70
N ALA A 188 -13.09 21.16 -21.42
CA ALA A 188 -12.15 20.69 -22.43
C ALA A 188 -12.65 19.42 -23.16
N GLU A 189 -13.33 18.51 -22.45
CA GLU A 189 -13.96 17.31 -23.03
C GLU A 189 -15.21 17.63 -23.89
N ARG A 190 -15.88 18.77 -23.67
CA ARG A 190 -17.06 19.19 -24.46
C ARG A 190 -16.72 20.07 -25.67
N GLY A 191 -15.53 20.65 -25.69
CA GLY A 191 -15.02 21.46 -26.81
C GLY A 191 -14.28 20.64 -27.87
N ARG A 192 -14.21 19.32 -27.72
CA ARG A 192 -13.73 18.35 -28.70
C ARG A 192 -14.91 17.57 -29.27
#